data_AF-A0A8R1EU17-F1
#
_entry.id   AF-A0A8R1EU17-F1
#
_cell.length_a   1.000
_cell.length_b   1.000
_cell.length_c   1.000
_cell.angle_alpha   90.00
_cell.angle_beta   90.00
_cell.angle_gamma   90.00
#
_symmetry.space_group_name_H-M   'P 1'
#
loop_
_entity.id
_entity.type
_entity.pdbx_description
1 polymer ?
#
loop_
_entity_poly.entity_id
_entity_poly.type
_entity_poly.pdbx_seq_one_letter_code
_entity_poly.pdbx_strand_id
1 'polypeptide(L)'
;MRLNRFQTLFLSCSNQLKFSFVKPFPRSFPVKRSFCSQASDKFHFVNGHKMSKAATDMAPWPAFIEERIKLWDKLKAEYDAEIAAKESEPIEITLPDGKVHEGKSWRTTPFEIAEKISKGLAEAAVIAKVDGAVWDLDRPFEGNASLELLKFDDDEAKQSAGEKGSE
;
A
#
# COMPACT_ATOMS: atom_id res chain seq x y z
N MET A 1 51.09 -14.85 53.39
CA MET A 1 49.80 -15.29 52.81
C MET A 1 50.09 -15.70 51.37
N ARG A 2 50.48 -16.96 51.12
CA ARG A 2 49.66 -18.12 50.68
C ARG A 2 48.89 -17.90 49.38
N LEU A 3 49.09 -18.85 48.45
CA LEU A 3 48.40 -19.20 47.17
C LEU A 3 49.24 -18.85 45.91
N ASN A 4 50.05 -19.79 45.37
CA ASN A 4 49.74 -20.89 44.43
C ASN A 4 49.40 -20.38 43.01
N ARG A 5 50.25 -20.50 41.97
CA ARG A 5 50.57 -21.68 41.11
C ARG A 5 49.35 -22.52 40.71
N PHE A 6 48.99 -22.54 39.42
CA PHE A 6 48.35 -23.60 38.60
C PHE A 6 47.91 -22.93 37.27
N GLN A 7 48.63 -23.01 36.15
CA GLN A 7 48.76 -24.12 35.20
C GLN A 7 47.41 -24.59 34.62
N THR A 8 47.20 -24.33 33.31
CA THR A 8 46.57 -25.16 32.24
C THR A 8 46.16 -24.21 31.09
N LEU A 9 46.87 -24.11 29.96
CA LEU A 9 46.75 -25.00 28.79
C LEU A 9 45.31 -25.44 28.54
N PHE A 10 44.69 -24.98 27.45
CA PHE A 10 44.08 -25.84 26.40
C PHE A 10 43.18 -25.01 25.48
N LEU A 11 43.41 -25.15 24.17
CA LEU A 11 42.41 -25.32 23.10
C LEU A 11 41.35 -24.20 22.92
N SER A 12 40.99 -23.75 21.73
CA SER A 12 40.97 -24.42 20.44
C SER A 12 40.46 -23.41 19.41
N CYS A 13 40.73 -23.71 18.14
CA CYS A 13 39.86 -23.38 17.01
C CYS A 13 39.61 -21.91 16.70
N SER A 14 40.39 -21.43 15.74
CA SER A 14 39.81 -21.09 14.43
C SER A 14 38.38 -21.61 14.26
N ASN A 15 37.41 -20.70 14.20
CA ASN A 15 36.35 -20.90 13.24
C ASN A 15 35.97 -19.58 12.61
N GLN A 16 36.28 -19.51 11.32
CA GLN A 16 35.71 -18.55 10.40
C GLN A 16 34.19 -18.62 10.50
N LEU A 17 33.55 -17.48 10.73
CA LEU A 17 32.34 -17.07 10.03
C LEU A 17 32.41 -15.54 10.00
N LYS A 18 33.14 -14.98 9.03
CA LYS A 18 32.52 -14.45 7.80
C LYS A 18 31.13 -13.86 8.10
N PHE A 19 31.09 -12.76 8.85
CA PHE A 19 30.02 -11.80 8.69
C PHE A 19 30.24 -11.11 7.34
N SER A 20 29.84 -11.80 6.28
CA SER A 20 29.66 -11.18 4.98
C SER A 20 28.60 -10.11 5.16
N PHE A 21 29.10 -8.88 5.28
CA PHE A 21 28.47 -7.64 4.92
C PHE A 21 27.72 -7.83 3.59
N VAL A 22 26.46 -8.27 3.65
CA VAL A 22 25.53 -8.22 2.52
C VAL A 22 25.19 -6.76 2.35
N LYS A 23 25.94 -6.15 1.43
CA LYS A 23 25.77 -4.80 0.94
C LYS A 23 24.30 -4.55 0.60
N PRO A 24 23.76 -3.35 0.90
CA PRO A 24 22.48 -2.93 0.33
C PRO A 24 22.56 -3.07 -1.19
N PHE A 25 21.62 -3.83 -1.74
CA PHE A 25 21.54 -4.14 -3.16
C PHE A 25 21.44 -2.84 -3.97
N PRO A 26 22.44 -2.50 -4.80
CA PRO A 26 22.33 -1.35 -5.68
C PRO A 26 21.34 -1.72 -6.80
N ARG A 27 20.14 -1.13 -6.79
CA ARG A 27 19.26 -1.16 -7.96
C ARG A 27 19.82 -0.20 -9.02
N SER A 28 20.79 -0.69 -9.79
CA SER A 28 21.18 -0.07 -11.06
C SER A 28 21.31 -1.16 -12.12
N PHE A 29 20.22 -1.42 -12.84
CA PHE A 29 20.30 -2.00 -14.17
C PHE A 29 19.98 -0.90 -15.19
N PRO A 30 20.91 -0.64 -16.14
CA PRO A 30 20.70 0.36 -17.18
C PRO A 30 19.75 -0.20 -18.23
N VAL A 31 18.51 0.27 -18.24
CA VAL A 31 17.70 0.22 -19.47
C VAL A 31 18.29 1.28 -20.39
N LYS A 32 19.05 0.85 -21.42
CA LYS A 32 19.48 1.70 -22.51
C LYS A 32 18.24 2.18 -23.28
N ARG A 33 17.58 3.21 -22.78
CA ARG A 33 16.65 4.01 -23.58
C ARG A 33 17.51 5.01 -24.33
N SER A 34 17.71 4.73 -25.62
CA SER A 34 18.38 5.64 -26.54
C SER A 34 17.69 7.00 -26.47
N PHE A 35 18.43 7.97 -25.95
CA PHE A 35 18.43 9.38 -26.27
C PHE A 35 17.15 9.96 -26.90
N CYS A 36 16.33 10.60 -26.07
CA CYS A 36 15.74 11.89 -26.41
C CYS A 36 15.82 12.74 -25.14
N SER A 37 16.81 13.63 -25.06
CA SER A 37 17.10 14.46 -23.89
C SER A 37 16.11 15.63 -23.73
N GLN A 38 14.82 15.40 -23.96
CA GLN A 38 13.77 16.42 -23.88
C GLN A 38 12.54 15.87 -23.15
N ALA A 39 12.68 15.51 -21.87
CA ALA A 39 11.52 15.13 -21.05
C ALA A 39 11.54 15.63 -19.60
N SER A 40 12.52 16.46 -19.21
CA SER A 40 12.59 17.03 -17.85
C SER A 40 11.83 18.35 -17.67
N ASP A 41 11.45 19.03 -18.75
CA ASP A 41 11.05 20.46 -18.67
C ASP A 41 9.54 20.69 -18.78
N LYS A 42 8.71 19.69 -18.46
CA LYS A 42 7.23 19.75 -18.57
C LYS A 42 6.46 19.64 -17.24
N PHE A 43 7.13 19.77 -16.10
CA PHE A 43 6.45 19.78 -14.80
C PHE A 43 6.84 21.05 -14.04
N HIS A 44 5.83 21.77 -13.56
CA HIS A 44 6.02 22.87 -12.63
C HIS A 44 5.60 22.40 -11.24
N PHE A 45 6.38 22.78 -10.24
CA PHE A 45 6.13 22.45 -8.84
C PHE A 45 5.51 23.69 -8.19
N VAL A 46 4.25 23.60 -7.75
CA VAL A 46 3.62 24.60 -6.88
C VAL A 46 3.17 23.87 -5.62
N ASN A 47 3.54 24.38 -4.45
CA ASN A 47 3.16 23.82 -3.14
C ASN A 47 3.41 22.31 -2.99
N GLY A 48 4.54 21.79 -3.48
CA GLY A 48 4.91 20.39 -3.27
C GLY A 48 4.27 19.37 -4.22
N HIS A 49 3.33 19.79 -5.07
CA HIS A 49 2.60 18.88 -5.98
C HIS A 49 3.09 19.00 -7.43
N LYS A 50 3.29 17.85 -8.09
CA LYS A 50 3.66 17.77 -9.52
C LYS A 50 2.47 18.16 -10.39
N MET A 51 2.48 19.35 -10.96
CA MET A 51 1.48 19.79 -11.93
C MET A 51 2.04 19.62 -13.34
N SER A 52 1.28 18.97 -14.24
CA SER A 52 1.62 18.86 -15.65
C SER A 52 1.54 20.24 -16.30
N LYS A 53 2.62 20.67 -16.96
CA LYS A 53 2.69 21.92 -17.73
C LYS A 53 2.03 21.73 -19.11
N ALA A 54 0.80 21.21 -19.14
CA ALA A 54 -0.05 21.32 -20.32
C ALA A 54 -0.73 22.69 -20.24
N ALA A 55 -0.64 23.50 -21.30
CA ALA A 55 -1.33 24.78 -21.37
C ALA A 55 -2.83 24.52 -21.48
N THR A 56 -3.51 24.38 -20.35
CA THR A 56 -4.97 24.48 -20.25
C THR A 56 -5.34 25.97 -20.27
N ASP A 57 -6.32 26.37 -21.08
CA ASP A 57 -6.76 27.76 -21.34
C ASP A 57 -7.23 28.58 -20.12
N MET A 58 -7.08 28.06 -18.90
CA MET A 58 -7.54 28.65 -17.64
C MET A 58 -6.40 28.62 -16.60
N ALA A 59 -5.36 29.40 -16.84
CA ALA A 59 -4.33 29.70 -15.84
C ALA A 59 -4.39 31.21 -15.52
N PRO A 60 -4.46 31.61 -14.24
CA PRO A 60 -4.33 30.80 -13.02
C PRO A 60 -5.59 30.02 -12.66
N TRP A 61 -5.40 28.95 -11.90
CA TRP A 61 -6.50 28.20 -11.31
C TRP A 61 -7.27 29.08 -10.31
N PRO A 62 -8.61 28.99 -10.25
CA PRO A 62 -9.41 29.78 -9.32
C PRO A 62 -9.02 29.57 -7.85
N ALA A 63 -9.08 30.64 -7.04
CA ALA A 63 -8.70 30.62 -5.62
C ALA A 63 -9.48 29.63 -4.75
N PHE A 64 -10.75 29.34 -5.07
CA PHE A 64 -11.58 28.42 -4.30
C PHE A 64 -11.08 26.97 -4.32
N ILE A 65 -10.25 26.58 -5.31
CA ILE A 65 -9.66 25.25 -5.37
C ILE A 65 -8.69 25.07 -4.18
N GLU A 66 -7.89 26.10 -3.89
CA GLU A 66 -6.97 26.07 -2.75
C GLU A 66 -7.71 26.02 -1.41
N GLU A 67 -8.81 26.76 -1.29
CA GLU A 67 -9.66 26.75 -0.09
C GLU A 67 -10.25 25.34 0.16
N ARG A 68 -10.73 24.68 -0.89
CA ARG A 68 -11.25 23.30 -0.81
C ARG A 68 -10.17 22.29 -0.47
N ILE A 69 -8.97 22.42 -1.05
CA ILE A 69 -7.82 21.56 -0.72
C ILE A 69 -7.48 21.69 0.77
N LYS A 70 -7.38 22.93 1.28
CA LYS A 70 -7.11 23.19 2.72
C LYS A 70 -8.17 22.58 3.63
N LEU A 71 -9.45 22.62 3.24
CA LEU A 71 -10.52 22.00 4.01
C LEU A 71 -10.41 20.47 3.96
N TRP A 72 -10.15 19.90 2.78
CA TRP A 72 -9.97 18.46 2.61
C TRP A 72 -8.80 17.95 3.44
N ASP A 73 -7.63 18.60 3.39
CA ASP A 73 -6.44 18.19 4.15
C ASP A 73 -6.72 18.15 5.66
N LYS A 74 -7.46 19.14 6.19
CA LYS A 74 -7.86 19.18 7.61
C LYS A 74 -8.76 18.02 7.98
N LEU A 75 -9.86 17.84 7.24
CA LEU A 75 -10.84 16.78 7.51
C LEU A 75 -10.23 15.39 7.32
N LYS A 76 -9.33 15.24 6.35
CA LYS A 76 -8.60 13.99 6.12
C LYS A 76 -7.65 13.67 7.25
N ALA A 77 -6.90 14.65 7.75
CA ALA A 77 -6.02 14.46 8.90
C ALA A 77 -6.80 14.06 10.17
N GLU A 78 -7.95 14.69 10.41
CA GLU A 78 -8.86 14.32 11.50
C GLU A 78 -9.35 12.88 11.35
N TYR A 79 -9.85 12.51 10.16
CA TYR A 79 -10.31 11.15 9.86
C TYR A 79 -9.22 10.08 10.03
N ASP A 80 -8.02 10.34 9.53
CA ASP A 80 -6.90 9.39 9.63
C ASP A 80 -6.45 9.24 11.11
N ALA A 81 -6.52 10.32 11.91
CA ALA A 81 -6.28 10.27 13.34
C ALA A 81 -7.36 9.49 14.09
N GLU A 82 -8.62 9.66 13.72
CA GLU A 82 -9.74 8.89 14.28
C GLU A 82 -9.60 7.39 13.98
N ILE A 83 -9.28 7.02 12.74
CA ILE A 83 -9.00 5.62 12.39
C ILE A 83 -7.82 5.08 13.18
N ALA A 84 -6.75 5.86 13.32
CA ALA A 84 -5.57 5.42 14.04
C ALA A 84 -5.82 5.26 15.56
N ALA A 85 -6.76 6.01 16.11
CA ALA A 85 -7.16 5.95 17.52
C ALA A 85 -8.13 4.81 17.85
N LYS A 86 -8.87 4.28 16.86
CA LYS A 86 -9.74 3.11 17.06
C LYS A 86 -8.91 1.88 17.42
N GLU A 87 -9.45 1.06 18.33
CA GLU A 87 -8.80 -0.16 18.79
C GLU A 87 -8.75 -1.21 17.67
N SER A 88 -7.56 -1.79 17.46
CA SER A 88 -7.36 -2.82 16.46
C SER A 88 -7.51 -4.20 17.10
N GLU A 89 -8.62 -4.87 16.81
CA GLU A 89 -8.88 -6.25 17.20
C GLU A 89 -8.36 -7.21 16.12
N PRO A 90 -7.86 -8.40 16.48
CA PRO A 90 -7.54 -9.44 15.52
C PRO A 90 -8.83 -9.94 14.85
N ILE A 91 -8.83 -9.97 13.52
CA ILE A 91 -9.98 -10.41 12.71
C ILE A 91 -9.60 -11.55 11.78
N GLU A 92 -10.56 -12.42 11.51
CA GLU A 92 -10.45 -13.51 10.54
C GLU A 92 -11.28 -13.17 9.30
N ILE A 93 -10.63 -13.12 8.14
CA ILE A 93 -11.28 -12.92 6.84
C ILE A 93 -11.33 -14.25 6.10
N THR A 94 -12.53 -14.70 5.75
CA THR A 94 -12.74 -15.94 5.00
C THR A 94 -12.95 -15.65 3.52
N LEU A 95 -12.18 -16.31 2.66
CA LEU A 95 -12.38 -16.28 1.20
C LEU A 95 -13.36 -17.37 0.75
N PRO A 96 -14.02 -17.22 -0.42
CA PRO A 96 -14.85 -18.28 -1.01
C PRO A 96 -14.05 -19.54 -1.34
N ASP A 97 -12.72 -19.42 -1.46
CA ASP A 97 -11.78 -20.54 -1.63
C ASP A 97 -11.58 -21.38 -0.34
N GLY A 98 -12.23 -21.01 0.77
CA GLY A 98 -12.08 -21.65 2.08
C GLY A 98 -10.79 -21.29 2.83
N LYS A 99 -10.00 -20.35 2.30
CA LYS A 99 -8.79 -19.83 2.96
C LYS A 99 -9.17 -18.78 4.00
N VAL A 100 -8.54 -18.87 5.17
CA VAL A 100 -8.69 -17.90 6.26
C VAL A 100 -7.44 -17.03 6.31
N HIS A 101 -7.63 -15.71 6.30
CA HIS A 101 -6.56 -14.73 6.44
C HIS A 101 -6.73 -13.95 7.74
N GLU A 102 -5.64 -13.86 8.50
CA GLU A 102 -5.57 -13.02 9.69
C GLU A 102 -5.37 -11.55 9.30
N GLY A 103 -6.18 -10.68 9.90
CA GLY A 103 -6.15 -9.24 9.73
C GLY A 103 -6.29 -8.52 11.07
N LYS A 104 -6.26 -7.19 11.00
CA LYS A 104 -6.54 -6.31 12.14
C LYS A 104 -7.67 -5.36 11.78
N SER A 105 -8.65 -5.21 12.65
CA SER A 105 -9.72 -4.23 12.47
C SER A 105 -9.13 -2.81 12.37
N TRP A 106 -9.77 -1.97 11.56
CA TRP A 106 -9.39 -0.59 11.28
C TRP A 106 -7.99 -0.39 10.66
N ARG A 107 -7.31 -1.47 10.26
CA ARG A 107 -5.96 -1.44 9.65
C ARG A 107 -5.90 -2.21 8.35
N THR A 108 -6.43 -3.43 8.33
CA THR A 108 -6.38 -4.28 7.14
C THR A 108 -7.46 -3.86 6.14
N THR A 109 -7.07 -3.70 4.89
CA THR A 109 -7.97 -3.39 3.76
C THR A 109 -8.20 -4.61 2.87
N PRO A 110 -9.34 -4.71 2.16
CA PRO A 110 -9.57 -5.76 1.17
C PRO A 110 -8.46 -5.82 0.12
N PHE A 111 -7.92 -4.67 -0.27
CA PHE A 111 -6.80 -4.58 -1.21
C PHE A 111 -5.54 -5.30 -0.69
N GLU A 112 -5.15 -5.07 0.57
CA GLU A 112 -4.01 -5.76 1.18
C GLU A 112 -4.19 -7.29 1.21
N ILE A 113 -5.42 -7.77 1.41
CA ILE A 113 -5.72 -9.21 1.39
C ILE A 113 -5.62 -9.74 -0.05
N ALA A 114 -6.13 -9.01 -1.03
CA ALA A 114 -6.01 -9.36 -2.43
C ALA A 114 -4.53 -9.46 -2.87
N GLU A 115 -3.69 -8.52 -2.43
CA GLU A 115 -2.25 -8.53 -2.70
C GLU A 115 -1.54 -9.76 -2.10
N LYS A 116 -1.94 -10.17 -0.88
CA LYS A 116 -1.43 -11.40 -0.23
C LYS A 116 -1.78 -12.67 -1.02
N ILE A 117 -2.91 -12.70 -1.72
CA ILE A 117 -3.30 -13.82 -2.58
C ILE A 117 -2.48 -13.79 -3.86
N SER A 118 -2.58 -12.72 -4.63
CA SER A 118 -1.71 -12.47 -5.78
C SER A 118 -1.82 -11.01 -6.25
N LYS A 119 -0.69 -10.43 -6.65
CA LYS A 119 -0.64 -9.06 -7.17
C LYS A 119 -1.54 -8.86 -8.41
N GLY A 120 -1.61 -9.85 -9.29
CA GLY A 120 -2.44 -9.78 -10.50
C GLY A 120 -3.94 -9.78 -10.20
N LEU A 121 -4.36 -10.47 -9.13
CA LEU A 121 -5.76 -10.45 -8.69
C LEU A 121 -6.11 -9.11 -8.03
N ALA A 122 -5.20 -8.54 -7.23
CA ALA A 122 -5.40 -7.23 -6.62
C ALA A 122 -5.56 -6.10 -7.66
N GLU A 123 -4.81 -6.16 -8.77
CA GLU A 123 -4.91 -5.18 -9.87
C GLU A 123 -6.18 -5.37 -10.72
N ALA A 124 -6.70 -6.60 -10.80
CA ALA A 124 -7.90 -6.91 -11.58
C ALA A 124 -9.21 -6.73 -10.79
N ALA A 125 -9.14 -6.72 -9.46
CA ALA A 125 -10.29 -6.51 -8.59
C ALA A 125 -10.70 -5.04 -8.62
N VAL A 126 -12.00 -4.80 -8.77
CA VAL A 126 -12.57 -3.44 -8.77
C VAL A 126 -13.34 -3.19 -7.47
N ILE A 127 -14.07 -4.19 -7.02
CA ILE A 127 -14.96 -4.12 -5.86
C ILE A 127 -14.75 -5.35 -4.97
N ALA A 128 -14.89 -5.15 -3.67
CA ALA A 128 -14.97 -6.22 -2.69
C ALA A 128 -16.42 -6.40 -2.26
N LYS A 129 -16.82 -7.64 -1.99
CA LYS A 129 -18.08 -7.96 -1.32
C LYS A 129 -17.73 -8.48 0.08
N VAL A 130 -18.29 -7.82 1.08
CA VAL A 130 -18.02 -8.07 2.50
C VAL A 130 -19.36 -8.44 3.13
N ASP A 131 -19.49 -9.67 3.62
CA ASP A 131 -20.73 -10.22 4.19
C ASP A 131 -21.97 -10.04 3.30
N GLY A 132 -21.76 -10.12 1.97
CA GLY A 132 -22.80 -9.94 0.96
C GLY A 132 -23.10 -8.49 0.58
N ALA A 133 -22.48 -7.50 1.23
CA ALA A 133 -22.59 -6.09 0.90
C ALA A 133 -21.44 -5.60 0.01
N VAL A 134 -21.72 -4.69 -0.92
CA VAL A 134 -20.71 -4.05 -1.76
C VAL A 134 -19.82 -3.14 -0.90
N TRP A 135 -18.51 -3.27 -1.07
CA TRP A 135 -17.48 -2.62 -0.27
C TRP A 135 -16.32 -2.11 -1.13
N ASP A 136 -15.71 -1.01 -0.71
CA ASP A 136 -14.56 -0.42 -1.40
C ASP A 136 -13.24 -1.12 -1.04
N LEU A 137 -12.25 -1.09 -1.93
CA LEU A 137 -10.97 -1.78 -1.73
C LEU A 137 -10.05 -1.10 -0.70
N ASP A 138 -10.15 0.21 -0.55
CA ASP A 138 -9.34 1.05 0.34
C ASP A 138 -9.97 1.24 1.72
N ARG A 139 -11.21 0.79 1.90
CA ARG A 139 -11.97 0.88 3.15
C ARG A 139 -11.60 -0.28 4.10
N PRO A 140 -11.06 0.00 5.31
CA PRO A 140 -10.64 -1.05 6.23
C PRO A 140 -11.83 -1.81 6.84
N PHE A 141 -11.57 -3.05 7.29
CA PHE A 141 -12.59 -3.88 7.95
C PHE A 141 -12.85 -3.45 9.39
N GLU A 142 -14.11 -3.54 9.83
CA GLU A 142 -14.51 -3.24 11.21
C GLU A 142 -14.50 -4.49 12.10
N GLY A 143 -14.65 -5.68 11.52
CA GLY A 143 -14.72 -6.96 12.23
C GLY A 143 -14.40 -8.17 11.34
N ASN A 144 -14.76 -9.36 11.81
CA ASN A 144 -14.67 -10.60 11.03
C ASN A 144 -15.62 -10.54 9.84
N ALA A 145 -15.16 -11.00 8.68
CA ALA A 145 -15.90 -10.84 7.43
C ALA A 145 -15.63 -11.96 6.42
N SER A 146 -16.63 -12.27 5.59
CA SER A 146 -16.42 -13.04 4.36
C SER A 146 -16.08 -12.10 3.20
N LEU A 147 -14.93 -12.30 2.57
CA LEU A 147 -14.44 -11.47 1.46
C LEU A 147 -14.58 -12.20 0.12
N GLU A 148 -15.31 -11.60 -0.81
CA GLU A 148 -15.33 -12.00 -2.22
C GLU A 148 -14.80 -10.85 -3.08
N LEU A 149 -13.93 -11.14 -4.04
CA LEU A 149 -13.31 -10.13 -4.91
C LEU A 149 -13.92 -10.23 -6.30
N LEU A 150 -14.61 -9.17 -6.72
CA LEU A 150 -15.28 -9.09 -8.00
C LEU A 150 -14.40 -8.39 -9.04
N LYS A 151 -14.43 -8.92 -10.26
CA LYS A 151 -13.74 -8.33 -11.40
C LYS A 151 -14.72 -7.51 -12.23
N PHE A 152 -14.20 -6.79 -13.21
CA PHE A 152 -15.02 -5.99 -14.11
C PHE A 152 -16.05 -6.80 -14.93
N ASP A 153 -15.82 -8.10 -15.12
CA ASP A 153 -16.71 -8.95 -15.93
C ASP A 153 -18.09 -9.16 -15.29
N ASP A 154 -18.17 -9.05 -13.95
CA ASP A 154 -19.38 -9.28 -13.17
C ASP A 154 -20.37 -8.09 -13.25
N ASP A 155 -21.66 -8.38 -13.40
CA ASP A 155 -22.69 -7.34 -13.56
C ASP A 155 -22.87 -6.47 -12.30
N GLU A 156 -22.63 -7.04 -11.11
CA GLU A 156 -22.58 -6.27 -9.84
C GLU A 156 -21.46 -5.23 -9.87
N ALA A 157 -20.32 -5.56 -10.52
CA ALA A 157 -19.18 -4.66 -10.62
C ALA A 157 -19.43 -3.52 -11.60
N LYS A 158 -20.12 -3.78 -12.71
CA LYS A 158 -20.51 -2.76 -13.69
C LYS A 158 -21.54 -1.78 -13.12
N GLN A 159 -22.52 -2.29 -12.39
CA GLN A 159 -23.57 -1.50 -11.75
C GLN A 159 -22.98 -0.47 -10.76
N SER A 160 -21.98 -0.88 -9.99
CA SER A 160 -21.32 -0.03 -8.98
C SER A 160 -20.23 0.86 -9.60
N ALA A 161 -19.53 0.40 -10.64
CA ALA A 161 -18.60 1.21 -11.43
C ALA A 161 -19.31 2.28 -12.29
N GLY A 162 -20.64 2.31 -12.30
CA GLY A 162 -21.42 3.37 -12.94
C GLY A 162 -21.54 3.24 -14.45
N GLU A 163 -21.28 2.05 -15.01
CA GLU A 163 -21.61 1.76 -16.40
C GLU A 163 -23.12 1.54 -16.48
N LYS A 164 -23.88 2.64 -16.47
CA LYS A 164 -25.25 2.63 -16.98
C LYS A 164 -25.12 2.30 -18.46
N GLY A 165 -25.27 1.03 -18.80
CA GLY A 165 -25.58 0.59 -20.14
C GLY A 165 -26.79 1.41 -20.61
N SER A 166 -26.51 2.43 -21.40
CA SER A 166 -27.51 3.11 -22.20
C SER A 166 -27.94 2.12 -23.27
N GLU A 167 -29.04 1.42 -23.03
CA GLU A 167 -29.85 0.84 -24.09
C GLU A 167 -30.82 1.89 -24.63
#